data_AF-A0A6A6DUN9-F1
#
_entry.id   AF-A0A6A6DUN9-F1
#
_cell.length_a   1.000
_cell.length_b   1.000
_cell.length_c   1.000
_cell.angle_alpha   90.00
_cell.angle_beta   90.00
_cell.angle_gamma   90.00
#
_symmetry.space_group_name_H-M   'P 1'
#
loop_
_entity.id
_entity.type
_entity.pdbx_description
1 polymer ?
#
loop_
_entity_poly.entity_id
_entity_poly.type
_entity_poly.pdbx_seq_one_letter_code
_entity_poly.pdbx_strand_id
1 'polypeptide(L)'
;MLRIVSFLLALTTLLNSANAQRVFAHVIVGNNGAYDKAQWISDIRLAQAAGIDGFVLNIGTPWAGTIESQVSLAFQASNEVANEFKLFFSFDYEGGTGGPWNPSDVITTLQVKHYVENYSYAKHPYTPFQNTGKAIVSTFEGSDHVGDWSSIKTQFSSRGIYFIPEYTSKDPNWHRGHLDVIDGVFSWNMWPDGPNDMPTDPATDPDVAWKGVNGQYMMGVSPWFFTDLPNYGKRRLWRGDDLWHQRWEHVYDIKPQFVQIVTWNDFGESHYVGPIWNQGIPNQDGANAHWYVDNMPHDGWRALLPHYIATYKNGGVEPVVTTEKLSYWYRLYPAASGNANGVVCNAPWQTTYPPSQCLQDEIFFTALIKSLPATISVQIGGNSPTNFQATKTGLNHFSQPFNGQTGAVTIKIVRNGAVAVQGTGIAILLGPPDGRANYNAWVGSASA
;
A
#
# COMPACT_ATOMS: atom_id res chain seq x y z
N MET A 1 29.33 38.80 -23.01
CA MET A 1 27.90 38.40 -23.06
C MET A 1 27.68 36.90 -23.30
N LEU A 2 28.48 36.21 -24.13
CA LEU A 2 28.24 34.79 -24.46
C LEU A 2 28.43 33.77 -23.31
N ARG A 3 29.23 34.09 -22.27
CA ARG A 3 29.49 33.18 -21.14
C ARG A 3 28.44 33.20 -20.02
N ILE A 4 27.59 34.23 -19.97
CA ILE A 4 26.51 34.35 -18.97
C ILE A 4 25.27 33.57 -19.45
N VAL A 5 25.05 33.50 -20.77
CA VAL A 5 23.93 32.76 -21.36
C VAL A 5 24.08 31.24 -21.19
N SER A 6 25.32 30.71 -21.22
CA SER A 6 25.57 29.27 -20.99
C SER A 6 25.36 28.84 -19.54
N PHE A 7 25.56 29.72 -18.56
CA PHE A 7 25.27 29.43 -17.15
C PHE A 7 23.77 29.46 -16.85
N LEU A 8 23.00 30.33 -17.51
CA LEU A 8 21.54 30.34 -17.40
C LEU A 8 20.90 29.12 -18.07
N LEU A 9 21.43 28.65 -19.21
CA LEU A 9 20.92 27.43 -19.86
C LEU A 9 21.19 26.16 -19.02
N ALA A 10 22.34 26.09 -18.33
CA ALA A 10 22.67 24.99 -17.43
C ALA A 10 21.85 25.01 -16.12
N LEU A 11 21.41 26.19 -15.66
CA LEU A 11 20.50 26.30 -14.51
C LEU A 11 19.03 26.00 -14.88
N THR A 12 18.61 26.28 -16.12
CA THR A 12 17.26 25.93 -16.59
C THR A 12 17.07 24.45 -16.86
N THR A 13 18.15 23.68 -17.07
CA THR A 13 18.09 22.20 -17.13
C THR A 13 18.21 21.53 -15.77
N LEU A 14 18.55 22.28 -14.71
CA LEU A 14 18.53 21.81 -13.30
C LEU A 14 17.24 22.18 -12.57
N LEU A 15 16.41 23.06 -13.14
CA LEU A 15 14.98 23.03 -12.92
C LEU A 15 14.38 21.91 -13.76
N ASN A 16 14.81 20.67 -13.51
CA ASN A 16 13.89 19.57 -13.69
C ASN A 16 12.65 19.99 -12.90
N SER A 17 11.51 20.14 -13.58
CA SER A 17 10.22 19.99 -12.92
C SER A 17 10.34 18.70 -12.13
N ALA A 18 10.70 18.79 -10.85
CA ALA A 18 10.63 17.67 -9.95
C ALA A 18 9.15 17.31 -10.03
N ASN A 19 8.82 16.25 -10.76
CA ASN A 19 7.52 15.64 -10.63
C ASN A 19 7.41 15.39 -9.14
N ALA A 20 6.50 16.09 -8.48
CA ALA A 20 6.34 15.99 -7.03
C ALA A 20 5.59 14.70 -6.70
N GLN A 21 6.21 13.59 -7.13
CA GLN A 21 5.84 12.23 -6.85
C GLN A 21 5.84 12.06 -5.34
N ARG A 22 4.69 11.66 -4.82
CA ARG A 22 4.51 11.39 -3.39
C ARG A 22 3.95 10.00 -3.21
N VAL A 23 4.39 9.36 -2.13
CA VAL A 23 3.90 8.06 -1.70
C VAL A 23 3.18 8.26 -0.37
N PHE A 24 1.92 7.86 -0.33
CA PHE A 24 1.10 7.87 0.88
C PHE A 24 0.81 6.44 1.31
N ALA A 25 0.42 6.24 2.56
CA ALA A 25 -0.16 4.98 3.02
C ALA A 25 -1.57 5.20 3.56
N HIS A 26 -2.49 4.30 3.20
CA HIS A 26 -3.88 4.35 3.62
C HIS A 26 -4.03 3.85 5.05
N VAL A 27 -4.64 4.66 5.91
CA VAL A 27 -4.84 4.36 7.33
C VAL A 27 -6.33 4.29 7.60
N ILE A 28 -6.81 3.12 8.03
CA ILE A 28 -8.17 2.93 8.54
C ILE A 28 -8.22 3.53 9.95
N VAL A 29 -8.71 4.76 10.08
CA VAL A 29 -8.70 5.49 11.37
C VAL A 29 -9.53 4.79 12.43
N GLY A 30 -10.58 4.06 12.01
CA GLY A 30 -11.39 3.23 12.90
C GLY A 30 -10.59 2.18 13.67
N ASN A 31 -9.50 1.67 13.09
CA ASN A 31 -8.63 0.68 13.74
C ASN A 31 -7.69 1.31 14.78
N ASN A 32 -7.63 2.65 14.85
CA ASN A 32 -6.78 3.37 15.79
C ASN A 32 -7.53 3.77 17.08
N GLY A 33 -8.70 3.20 17.37
CA GLY A 33 -9.56 3.71 18.46
C GLY A 33 -8.90 3.80 19.85
N ALA A 34 -7.92 2.92 20.12
CA ALA A 34 -7.15 2.90 21.36
C ALA A 34 -5.80 3.63 21.29
N TYR A 35 -5.48 4.29 20.16
CA TYR A 35 -4.20 5.00 20.01
C TYR A 35 -4.11 6.22 20.90
N ASP A 36 -2.94 6.41 21.48
CA ASP A 36 -2.50 7.71 21.97
C ASP A 36 -1.64 8.46 20.92
N LYS A 37 -1.24 9.69 21.26
CA LYS A 37 -0.39 10.50 20.38
C LYS A 37 0.99 9.86 20.14
N ALA A 38 1.55 9.15 21.13
CA ALA A 38 2.87 8.54 21.02
C ALA A 38 2.87 7.39 20.01
N GLN A 39 1.78 6.62 19.94
CA GLN A 39 1.58 5.59 18.92
C GLN A 39 1.46 6.20 17.52
N TRP A 40 0.71 7.29 17.35
CA TRP A 40 0.70 8.05 16.09
C TRP A 40 2.10 8.56 15.70
N ILE A 41 2.85 9.11 16.66
CA ILE A 41 4.25 9.56 16.44
C ILE A 41 5.13 8.40 15.99
N SER A 42 5.00 7.24 16.65
CA SER A 42 5.74 6.02 16.30
C SER A 42 5.47 5.60 14.86
N ASP A 43 4.19 5.53 14.49
CA ASP A 43 3.78 5.11 13.16
C ASP A 43 4.23 6.08 12.07
N ILE A 44 4.10 7.40 12.31
CA ILE A 44 4.59 8.41 11.37
C ILE A 44 6.11 8.28 11.18
N ARG A 45 6.88 8.09 12.26
CA ARG A 45 8.34 7.91 12.16
C ARG A 45 8.72 6.66 11.38
N LEU A 46 8.00 5.55 11.59
CA LEU A 46 8.21 4.32 10.83
C LEU A 46 7.88 4.51 9.34
N ALA A 47 6.80 5.24 9.03
CA ALA A 47 6.42 5.55 7.66
C ALA A 47 7.47 6.44 6.97
N GLN A 48 7.95 7.49 7.66
CA GLN A 48 9.05 8.33 7.19
C GLN A 48 10.33 7.52 6.95
N ALA A 49 10.69 6.63 7.87
CA ALA A 49 11.85 5.76 7.72
C ALA A 49 11.72 4.79 6.53
N ALA A 50 10.49 4.44 6.14
CA ALA A 50 10.19 3.67 4.94
C ALA A 50 10.19 4.51 3.65
N GLY A 51 10.31 5.85 3.74
CA GLY A 51 10.26 6.77 2.60
C GLY A 51 8.85 7.27 2.23
N ILE A 52 7.84 6.92 3.02
CA ILE A 52 6.45 7.33 2.84
C ILE A 52 6.29 8.81 3.26
N ASP A 53 5.65 9.60 2.41
CA ASP A 53 5.50 11.05 2.57
C ASP A 53 4.28 11.45 3.42
N GLY A 54 3.33 10.54 3.63
CA GLY A 54 2.15 10.87 4.38
C GLY A 54 1.15 9.73 4.56
N PHE A 55 0.09 10.01 5.33
CA PHE A 55 -1.05 9.12 5.48
C PHE A 55 -2.31 9.66 4.81
N VAL A 56 -3.05 8.74 4.21
CA VAL A 56 -4.42 8.96 3.77
C VAL A 56 -5.34 8.46 4.88
N LEU A 57 -5.96 9.38 5.60
CA LEU A 57 -6.83 9.08 6.73
C LEU A 57 -8.20 8.67 6.21
N ASN A 58 -8.45 7.36 6.16
CA ASN A 58 -9.75 6.79 5.85
C ASN A 58 -10.68 6.91 7.05
N ILE A 59 -11.80 7.62 6.87
CA ILE A 59 -12.78 7.90 7.90
C ILE A 59 -14.18 7.51 7.45
N GLY A 60 -14.86 6.68 8.24
CA GLY A 60 -16.28 6.36 8.08
C GLY A 60 -17.17 7.29 8.93
N THR A 61 -18.47 7.24 8.68
CA THR A 61 -19.47 8.02 9.44
C THR A 61 -19.79 7.37 10.81
N PRO A 62 -20.34 8.15 11.76
CA PRO A 62 -20.43 9.61 11.76
C PRO A 62 -19.09 10.28 12.13
N TRP A 63 -18.92 11.56 11.77
CA TRP A 63 -17.84 12.40 12.29
C TRP A 63 -18.05 12.73 13.77
N ALA A 64 -17.78 11.76 14.65
CA ALA A 64 -17.96 11.90 16.09
C ALA A 64 -17.07 10.94 16.89
N GLY A 65 -16.92 11.23 18.18
CA GLY A 65 -16.31 10.32 19.15
C GLY A 65 -14.89 9.92 18.79
N THR A 66 -14.68 8.61 18.62
CA THR A 66 -13.37 8.01 18.35
C THR A 66 -12.74 8.53 17.06
N ILE A 67 -13.52 8.68 15.98
CA ILE A 67 -12.99 9.14 14.69
C ILE A 67 -12.44 10.57 14.81
N GLU A 68 -13.22 11.49 15.37
CA GLU A 68 -12.78 12.88 15.59
C GLU A 68 -11.53 12.94 16.47
N SER A 69 -11.53 12.17 17.56
CA SER A 69 -10.42 12.12 18.52
C SER A 69 -9.13 11.62 17.86
N GLN A 70 -9.21 10.53 17.11
CA GLN A 70 -8.04 9.93 16.46
C GLN A 70 -7.50 10.78 15.32
N VAL A 71 -8.36 11.44 14.54
CA VAL A 71 -7.89 12.42 13.55
C VAL A 71 -7.17 13.59 14.23
N SER A 72 -7.72 14.11 15.34
CA SER A 72 -7.06 15.19 16.09
C SER A 72 -5.67 14.77 16.56
N LEU A 73 -5.54 13.56 17.13
CA LEU A 73 -4.25 13.01 17.57
C LEU A 73 -3.28 12.81 16.41
N ALA A 74 -3.74 12.31 15.26
CA ALA A 74 -2.92 12.14 14.06
C ALA A 74 -2.33 13.48 13.59
N PHE A 75 -3.15 14.54 13.50
CA PHE A 75 -2.66 15.88 13.13
C PHE A 75 -1.73 16.48 14.18
N GLN A 76 -2.00 16.29 15.47
CA GLN A 76 -1.09 16.73 16.53
C GLN A 76 0.26 16.01 16.45
N ALA A 77 0.25 14.69 16.29
CA ALA A 77 1.45 13.88 16.11
C ALA A 77 2.24 14.30 14.87
N SER A 78 1.57 14.48 13.73
CA SER A 78 2.21 14.93 12.49
C SER A 78 2.85 16.31 12.66
N ASN A 79 2.16 17.28 13.26
CA ASN A 79 2.73 18.60 13.50
C ASN A 79 3.94 18.58 14.46
N GLU A 80 4.00 17.61 15.37
CA GLU A 80 5.14 17.45 16.29
C GLU A 80 6.38 16.86 15.61
N VAL A 81 6.20 15.96 14.64
CA VAL A 81 7.31 15.26 13.96
C VAL A 81 7.64 15.79 12.58
N ALA A 82 6.78 16.61 11.98
CA ALA A 82 6.90 16.96 10.57
C ALA A 82 8.05 17.92 10.30
N ASN A 83 9.06 17.43 9.56
CA ASN A 83 9.73 18.27 8.57
C ASN A 83 8.91 18.32 7.28
N GLU A 84 8.33 17.21 6.80
CA GLU A 84 7.54 17.21 5.55
C GLU A 84 6.37 16.20 5.50
N PHE A 85 6.14 15.38 6.54
CA PHE A 85 5.08 14.36 6.52
C PHE A 85 3.69 15.00 6.46
N LYS A 86 2.81 14.48 5.57
CA LYS A 86 1.49 15.06 5.34
C LYS A 86 0.34 14.08 5.62
N LEU A 87 -0.83 14.63 5.86
CA LEU A 87 -2.08 13.92 6.07
C LEU A 87 -3.14 14.49 5.12
N PHE A 88 -4.00 13.65 4.57
CA PHE A 88 -5.25 14.12 3.95
C PHE A 88 -6.37 13.10 4.14
N PHE A 89 -7.60 13.52 3.87
CA PHE A 89 -8.77 12.70 4.12
C PHE A 89 -9.14 11.84 2.91
N SER A 90 -9.46 10.58 3.20
CA SER A 90 -10.29 9.72 2.37
C SER A 90 -11.60 9.50 3.12
N PHE A 91 -12.70 10.05 2.62
CA PHE A 91 -14.01 9.77 3.20
C PHE A 91 -14.47 8.40 2.70
N ASP A 92 -14.53 7.40 3.57
CA ASP A 92 -15.22 6.14 3.27
C ASP A 92 -16.70 6.47 3.13
N TYR A 93 -17.13 6.72 1.88
CA TYR A 93 -18.24 7.63 1.63
C TYR A 93 -19.57 7.00 2.05
N GLU A 94 -19.66 5.68 1.95
CA GLU A 94 -20.82 4.88 2.36
C GLU A 94 -20.53 4.06 3.62
N GLY A 95 -19.29 4.05 4.09
CA GLY A 95 -18.86 3.30 5.27
C GLY A 95 -19.14 4.00 6.60
N GLY A 96 -18.99 3.22 7.67
CA GLY A 96 -19.33 3.63 9.02
C GLY A 96 -20.77 3.26 9.41
N THR A 97 -21.26 3.86 10.50
CA THR A 97 -22.58 3.52 11.09
C THR A 97 -23.64 4.59 10.86
N GLY A 98 -23.27 5.75 10.31
CA GLY A 98 -24.16 6.88 10.05
C GLY A 98 -24.81 6.86 8.65
N GLY A 99 -24.51 5.86 7.82
CA GLY A 99 -24.88 5.86 6.40
C GLY A 99 -23.93 6.72 5.57
N PRO A 100 -24.31 7.07 4.32
CA PRO A 100 -23.49 7.89 3.45
C PRO A 100 -23.16 9.26 4.07
N TRP A 101 -21.95 9.75 3.79
CA TRP A 101 -21.54 11.08 4.23
C TRP A 101 -22.46 12.17 3.68
N ASN A 102 -23.00 13.02 4.57
CA ASN A 102 -23.70 14.21 4.14
C ASN A 102 -22.70 15.28 3.68
N PRO A 103 -23.00 16.06 2.62
CA PRO A 103 -22.10 17.12 2.16
C PRO A 103 -21.73 18.14 3.25
N SER A 104 -22.68 18.47 4.14
CA SER A 104 -22.45 19.37 5.28
C SER A 104 -21.43 18.82 6.28
N ASP A 105 -21.39 17.51 6.48
CA ASP A 105 -20.47 16.86 7.42
C ASP A 105 -19.06 16.78 6.81
N VAL A 106 -18.95 16.56 5.50
CA VAL A 106 -17.69 16.67 4.75
C VAL A 106 -17.14 18.09 4.85
N ILE A 107 -17.97 19.12 4.59
CA ILE A 107 -17.58 20.53 4.72
C ILE A 107 -17.14 20.83 6.16
N THR A 108 -17.89 20.36 7.16
CA THR A 108 -17.57 20.56 8.58
C THR A 108 -16.21 19.95 8.94
N THR A 109 -15.97 18.72 8.51
CA THR A 109 -14.71 18.00 8.74
C THR A 109 -13.54 18.77 8.12
N LEU A 110 -13.68 19.24 6.87
CA LEU A 110 -12.62 19.94 6.17
C LEU A 110 -12.37 21.37 6.70
N GLN A 111 -13.43 22.14 6.97
CA GLN A 111 -13.35 23.59 7.23
C GLN A 111 -13.43 23.97 8.70
N VAL A 112 -14.41 23.45 9.46
CA VAL A 112 -14.71 23.93 10.82
C VAL A 112 -13.62 23.55 11.80
N LYS A 113 -12.88 22.47 11.52
CA LYS A 113 -11.74 22.03 12.33
C LYS A 113 -10.39 22.57 11.83
N HIS A 114 -10.41 23.41 10.79
CA HIS A 114 -9.22 24.03 10.19
C HIS A 114 -8.14 23.02 9.73
N TYR A 115 -8.54 21.79 9.35
CA TYR A 115 -7.58 20.78 8.92
C TYR A 115 -6.95 21.14 7.58
N VAL A 116 -7.71 21.66 6.61
CA VAL A 116 -7.14 22.01 5.28
C VAL A 116 -6.11 23.15 5.35
N GLU A 117 -6.18 23.99 6.38
CA GLU A 117 -5.19 25.03 6.68
C GLU A 117 -3.98 24.52 7.45
N ASN A 118 -4.09 23.35 8.09
CA ASN A 118 -3.04 22.78 8.92
C ASN A 118 -1.75 22.57 8.11
N TYR A 119 -0.59 22.86 8.72
CA TYR A 119 0.72 22.67 8.08
C TYR A 119 0.93 21.23 7.58
N SER A 120 0.41 20.27 8.34
CA SER A 120 0.50 18.85 8.02
C SER A 120 -0.50 18.41 6.95
N TYR A 121 -1.41 19.27 6.47
CA TYR A 121 -2.36 18.86 5.43
C TYR A 121 -1.70 18.75 4.06
N ALA A 122 -1.93 17.65 3.35
CA ALA A 122 -1.36 17.44 2.02
C ALA A 122 -2.04 18.37 1.00
N LYS A 123 -1.22 19.16 0.32
CA LYS A 123 -1.66 20.04 -0.76
C LYS A 123 -1.06 19.57 -2.07
N HIS A 124 -1.84 19.68 -3.14
CA HIS A 124 -1.39 19.35 -4.48
C HIS A 124 -0.15 20.19 -4.81
N PRO A 125 0.95 19.55 -5.28
CA PRO A 125 2.19 20.24 -5.56
C PRO A 125 2.04 21.31 -6.65
N TYR A 126 2.97 22.28 -6.68
CA TYR A 126 2.96 23.34 -7.69
C TYR A 126 3.17 22.76 -9.08
N THR A 127 2.18 22.88 -9.94
CA THR A 127 2.31 22.74 -11.39
C THR A 127 1.95 24.08 -12.02
N PRO A 128 2.84 24.73 -12.80
CA PRO A 128 2.49 25.98 -13.48
C PRO A 128 1.19 25.80 -14.27
N PHE A 129 0.25 26.74 -14.13
CA PHE A 129 -1.06 26.73 -14.82
C PHE A 129 -2.05 25.62 -14.42
N GLN A 130 -1.78 24.86 -13.34
CA GLN A 130 -2.68 23.83 -12.83
C GLN A 130 -2.74 23.84 -11.30
N ASN A 131 -3.97 23.86 -10.74
CA ASN A 131 -4.37 23.31 -9.43
C ASN A 131 -3.44 23.44 -8.20
N THR A 132 -2.55 24.41 -8.18
CA THR A 132 -1.49 24.46 -7.18
C THR A 132 -2.02 24.82 -5.79
N GLY A 133 -1.55 24.10 -4.77
CA GLY A 133 -1.82 24.45 -3.37
C GLY A 133 -3.22 24.06 -2.89
N LYS A 134 -4.03 23.46 -3.77
CA LYS A 134 -5.35 22.90 -3.44
C LYS A 134 -5.21 21.77 -2.42
N ALA A 135 -6.14 21.69 -1.48
CA ALA A 135 -6.24 20.60 -0.51
C ALA A 135 -6.55 19.28 -1.25
N ILE A 136 -5.72 18.25 -1.09
CA ILE A 136 -6.01 16.93 -1.68
C ILE A 136 -7.11 16.29 -0.85
N VAL A 137 -8.16 15.79 -1.50
CA VAL A 137 -9.24 15.04 -0.84
C VAL A 137 -9.57 13.81 -1.70
N SER A 138 -9.81 12.68 -1.05
CA SER A 138 -10.21 11.42 -1.66
C SER A 138 -11.50 10.90 -1.02
N THR A 139 -12.05 9.85 -1.62
CA THR A 139 -13.04 8.95 -1.03
C THR A 139 -12.56 7.50 -1.11
N PHE A 140 -13.26 6.62 -0.40
CA PHE A 140 -13.41 5.21 -0.78
C PHE A 140 -14.87 5.01 -1.18
N GLU A 141 -15.09 4.60 -2.42
CA GLU A 141 -16.40 4.53 -3.07
C GLU A 141 -17.27 5.79 -2.87
N GLY A 142 -18.59 5.69 -3.11
CA GLY A 142 -19.55 6.81 -3.10
C GLY A 142 -19.78 7.46 -4.46
N SER A 143 -19.59 6.71 -5.55
CA SER A 143 -19.73 7.21 -6.92
C SER A 143 -21.15 7.70 -7.25
N ASP A 144 -22.17 7.13 -6.62
CA ASP A 144 -23.57 7.58 -6.75
C ASP A 144 -23.81 8.95 -6.06
N HIS A 145 -22.85 9.42 -5.26
CA HIS A 145 -22.85 10.71 -4.58
C HIS A 145 -21.89 11.74 -5.21
N VAL A 146 -21.35 11.48 -6.41
CA VAL A 146 -20.41 12.40 -7.09
C VAL A 146 -20.97 13.83 -7.25
N GLY A 147 -22.29 13.98 -7.38
CA GLY A 147 -22.96 15.28 -7.51
C GLY A 147 -22.82 16.19 -6.29
N ASP A 148 -22.53 15.64 -5.11
CA ASP A 148 -22.32 16.39 -3.88
C ASP A 148 -21.08 17.30 -3.96
N TRP A 149 -20.04 16.83 -4.65
CA TRP A 149 -18.72 17.44 -4.66
C TRP A 149 -18.66 18.80 -5.35
N SER A 150 -19.52 19.07 -6.32
CA SER A 150 -19.66 20.41 -6.89
C SER A 150 -20.00 21.44 -5.81
N SER A 151 -20.98 21.12 -4.95
CA SER A 151 -21.38 22.01 -3.86
C SER A 151 -20.29 22.12 -2.79
N ILE A 152 -19.64 21.01 -2.44
CA ILE A 152 -18.53 20.98 -1.47
C ILE A 152 -17.38 21.86 -1.96
N LYS A 153 -16.92 21.68 -3.21
CA LYS A 153 -15.81 22.45 -3.80
C LYS A 153 -16.08 23.96 -3.81
N THR A 154 -17.33 24.41 -4.00
CA THR A 154 -17.66 25.84 -3.97
C THR A 154 -17.38 26.49 -2.62
N GLN A 155 -17.53 25.75 -1.50
CA GLN A 155 -17.24 26.25 -0.15
C GLN A 155 -15.74 26.51 0.07
N PHE A 156 -14.87 25.94 -0.77
CA PHE A 156 -13.42 26.07 -0.68
C PHE A 156 -12.83 26.90 -1.82
N SER A 157 -13.60 27.73 -2.53
CA SER A 157 -13.15 28.47 -3.72
C SER A 157 -11.83 29.26 -3.56
N SER A 158 -11.51 29.77 -2.37
CA SER A 158 -10.26 30.52 -2.10
C SER A 158 -9.02 29.64 -1.91
N ARG A 159 -9.19 28.36 -1.53
CA ARG A 159 -8.09 27.40 -1.28
C ARG A 159 -8.04 26.28 -2.33
N GLY A 160 -9.21 25.95 -2.87
CA GLY A 160 -9.52 24.86 -3.77
C GLY A 160 -9.39 23.48 -3.14
N ILE A 161 -10.18 22.55 -3.64
CA ILE A 161 -10.02 21.11 -3.42
C ILE A 161 -9.50 20.49 -4.72
N TYR A 162 -8.49 19.64 -4.59
CA TYR A 162 -8.03 18.73 -5.61
C TYR A 162 -8.63 17.35 -5.31
N PHE A 163 -9.73 17.04 -5.98
CA PHE A 163 -10.52 15.86 -5.67
C PHE A 163 -10.07 14.66 -6.51
N ILE A 164 -9.56 13.62 -5.84
CA ILE A 164 -9.05 12.39 -6.45
C ILE A 164 -9.77 11.17 -5.86
N PRO A 165 -11.04 10.93 -6.23
CA PRO A 165 -11.81 9.84 -5.65
C PRO A 165 -11.30 8.47 -6.06
N GLU A 166 -11.60 7.51 -5.19
CA GLU A 166 -11.61 6.08 -5.50
C GLU A 166 -13.05 5.68 -5.81
N TYR A 167 -13.33 5.37 -7.08
CA TYR A 167 -14.65 4.89 -7.53
C TYR A 167 -14.48 3.67 -8.44
N THR A 168 -13.75 2.66 -7.97
CA THR A 168 -13.45 1.46 -8.77
C THR A 168 -14.69 0.61 -9.05
N SER A 169 -15.81 0.86 -8.36
CA SER A 169 -17.15 0.41 -8.76
C SER A 169 -17.60 0.90 -10.15
N LYS A 170 -16.95 1.94 -10.70
CA LYS A 170 -17.15 2.45 -12.06
C LYS A 170 -15.86 2.29 -12.88
N ASP A 171 -16.00 2.25 -14.20
CA ASP A 171 -14.86 2.09 -15.12
C ASP A 171 -14.19 3.45 -15.47
N PRO A 172 -12.99 3.43 -16.09
CA PRO A 172 -12.32 4.66 -16.52
C PRO A 172 -13.13 5.56 -17.46
N ASN A 173 -14.04 5.03 -18.29
CA ASN A 173 -14.87 5.85 -19.18
C ASN A 173 -15.94 6.63 -18.43
N TRP A 174 -16.53 6.04 -17.39
CA TRP A 174 -17.44 6.76 -16.50
C TRP A 174 -16.78 8.00 -15.87
N HIS A 175 -15.51 7.87 -15.45
CA HIS A 175 -14.74 8.97 -14.87
C HIS A 175 -14.48 10.10 -15.87
N ARG A 176 -14.26 9.78 -17.15
CA ARG A 176 -14.13 10.80 -18.22
C ARG A 176 -15.37 11.67 -18.37
N GLY A 177 -16.54 11.16 -17.98
CA GLY A 177 -17.80 11.90 -17.95
C GLY A 177 -17.95 12.89 -16.78
N HIS A 178 -17.05 12.86 -15.78
CA HIS A 178 -17.15 13.64 -14.54
C HIS A 178 -15.94 14.55 -14.28
N LEU A 179 -15.16 14.86 -15.33
CA LEU A 179 -13.97 15.72 -15.24
C LEU A 179 -14.26 17.19 -14.90
N ASP A 180 -15.54 17.58 -14.88
CA ASP A 180 -16.01 18.85 -14.33
C ASP A 180 -15.99 18.86 -12.79
N VAL A 181 -16.06 17.69 -12.15
CA VAL A 181 -16.10 17.52 -10.69
C VAL A 181 -14.78 16.97 -10.15
N ILE A 182 -14.21 15.93 -10.77
CA ILE A 182 -13.00 15.26 -10.31
C ILE A 182 -11.74 15.90 -10.92
N ASP A 183 -10.66 16.01 -10.14
CA ASP A 183 -9.37 16.52 -10.60
C ASP A 183 -8.39 15.38 -10.97
N GLY A 184 -8.61 14.16 -10.45
CA GLY A 184 -7.86 12.96 -10.78
C GLY A 184 -8.61 11.70 -10.38
N VAL A 185 -7.97 10.54 -10.51
CA VAL A 185 -8.55 9.24 -10.14
C VAL A 185 -7.60 8.44 -9.25
N PHE A 186 -8.17 7.68 -8.32
CA PHE A 186 -7.50 6.63 -7.55
C PHE A 186 -8.22 5.31 -7.86
N SER A 187 -7.46 4.21 -7.98
CA SER A 187 -7.99 2.87 -8.28
C SER A 187 -7.63 1.89 -7.17
N TRP A 188 -8.63 1.12 -6.76
CA TRP A 188 -8.51 -0.01 -5.82
C TRP A 188 -8.25 -1.35 -6.52
N ASN A 189 -8.07 -1.36 -7.85
CA ASN A 189 -7.69 -2.55 -8.63
C ASN A 189 -6.21 -2.89 -8.43
N MET A 190 -5.84 -3.32 -7.22
CA MET A 190 -4.44 -3.52 -6.82
C MET A 190 -3.93 -4.94 -7.01
N TRP A 191 -4.85 -5.91 -7.08
CA TRP A 191 -4.56 -7.33 -7.15
C TRP A 191 -5.03 -7.96 -8.46
N PRO A 192 -4.38 -9.05 -8.92
CA PRO A 192 -4.71 -9.68 -10.18
C PRO A 192 -6.02 -10.48 -10.10
N ASP A 193 -6.62 -10.72 -11.26
CA ASP A 193 -7.82 -11.56 -11.38
C ASP A 193 -7.44 -13.04 -11.38
N GLY A 194 -7.84 -13.75 -10.32
CA GLY A 194 -7.72 -15.20 -10.22
C GLY A 194 -6.28 -15.68 -10.08
N PRO A 195 -5.91 -16.82 -10.71
CA PRO A 195 -4.56 -17.39 -10.61
C PRO A 195 -3.51 -16.67 -11.46
N ASN A 196 -3.84 -15.52 -12.05
CA ASN A 196 -2.97 -14.82 -12.99
C ASN A 196 -2.04 -13.82 -12.27
N ASP A 197 -0.99 -13.38 -12.96
CA ASP A 197 -0.20 -12.22 -12.53
C ASP A 197 -0.91 -10.93 -12.95
N MET A 198 -0.48 -9.79 -12.39
CA MET A 198 -1.00 -8.50 -12.82
C MET A 198 -0.64 -8.24 -14.29
N PRO A 199 -1.58 -7.78 -15.14
CA PRO A 199 -1.27 -7.46 -16.52
C PRO A 199 -0.20 -6.36 -16.61
N THR A 200 0.76 -6.55 -17.51
CA THR A 200 1.85 -5.59 -17.81
C THR A 200 1.86 -5.13 -19.27
N ASP A 201 1.09 -5.80 -20.14
CA ASP A 201 0.91 -5.34 -21.51
C ASP A 201 0.14 -4.02 -21.48
N PRO A 202 0.69 -2.91 -22.02
CA PRO A 202 0.00 -1.62 -22.01
C PRO A 202 -1.42 -1.63 -22.61
N ALA A 203 -1.75 -2.61 -23.46
CA ALA A 203 -3.09 -2.77 -24.03
C ALA A 203 -4.11 -3.35 -23.05
N THR A 204 -3.66 -4.08 -22.02
CA THR A 204 -4.53 -4.77 -21.03
C THR A 204 -4.25 -4.36 -19.59
N ASP A 205 -3.20 -3.56 -19.35
CA ASP A 205 -2.85 -3.02 -18.05
C ASP A 205 -3.94 -2.02 -17.58
N PRO A 206 -4.66 -2.33 -16.48
CA PRO A 206 -5.70 -1.44 -15.95
C PRO A 206 -5.14 -0.09 -15.51
N ASP A 207 -3.90 -0.02 -15.03
CA ASP A 207 -3.28 1.22 -14.57
C ASP A 207 -2.99 2.18 -15.73
N VAL A 208 -2.73 1.66 -16.94
CA VAL A 208 -2.64 2.49 -18.16
C VAL A 208 -4.00 3.11 -18.48
N ALA A 209 -5.08 2.34 -18.37
CA ALA A 209 -6.43 2.84 -18.60
C ALA A 209 -6.84 3.91 -17.57
N TRP A 210 -6.57 3.68 -16.29
CA TRP A 210 -6.81 4.63 -15.19
C TRP A 210 -6.01 5.91 -15.36
N LYS A 211 -4.70 5.80 -15.61
CA LYS A 211 -3.86 6.97 -15.90
C LYS A 211 -4.35 7.72 -17.14
N GLY A 212 -4.88 7.00 -18.12
CA GLY A 212 -5.42 7.56 -19.35
C GLY A 212 -6.65 8.45 -19.16
N VAL A 213 -7.35 8.43 -18.01
CA VAL A 213 -8.56 9.24 -17.78
C VAL A 213 -8.31 10.72 -18.00
N ASN A 214 -7.32 11.29 -17.29
CA ASN A 214 -6.90 12.68 -17.44
C ASN A 214 -5.40 12.90 -17.12
N GLY A 215 -4.62 11.83 -16.91
CA GLY A 215 -3.21 11.88 -16.53
C GLY A 215 -2.95 12.08 -15.03
N GLN A 216 -3.95 12.48 -14.25
CA GLN A 216 -3.86 12.70 -12.80
C GLN A 216 -4.26 11.43 -12.06
N TYR A 217 -3.28 10.56 -11.80
CA TYR A 217 -3.52 9.23 -11.25
C TYR A 217 -2.75 9.01 -9.95
N MET A 218 -3.47 8.54 -8.94
CA MET A 218 -2.91 7.94 -7.74
C MET A 218 -3.01 6.43 -7.88
N MET A 219 -1.87 5.75 -8.01
CA MET A 219 -1.83 4.30 -8.20
C MET A 219 -1.85 3.59 -6.86
N GLY A 220 -2.75 2.62 -6.71
CA GLY A 220 -2.80 1.73 -5.56
C GLY A 220 -1.73 0.64 -5.62
N VAL A 221 -1.04 0.39 -4.52
CA VAL A 221 -0.08 -0.72 -4.38
C VAL A 221 -0.34 -1.45 -3.07
N SER A 222 -0.51 -2.77 -3.13
CA SER A 222 -0.78 -3.62 -1.96
C SER A 222 -0.03 -4.94 -2.06
N PRO A 223 0.53 -5.47 -0.96
CA PRO A 223 1.31 -6.71 -1.00
C PRO A 223 0.46 -7.99 -1.04
N TRP A 224 -0.70 -7.99 -0.39
CA TRP A 224 -1.47 -9.20 -0.09
C TRP A 224 -2.95 -8.86 0.06
N PHE A 225 -3.84 -9.85 0.11
CA PHE A 225 -5.21 -9.66 0.57
C PHE A 225 -5.79 -10.99 1.04
N PHE A 226 -6.27 -11.04 2.29
CA PHE A 226 -7.05 -12.17 2.80
C PHE A 226 -7.96 -11.73 3.94
N THR A 227 -9.23 -12.12 3.88
CA THR A 227 -10.21 -11.86 4.93
C THR A 227 -11.15 -13.05 5.11
N ASP A 228 -11.51 -13.32 6.37
CA ASP A 228 -12.62 -14.20 6.77
C ASP A 228 -13.41 -13.54 7.90
N LEU A 229 -14.25 -12.58 7.50
CA LEU A 229 -15.10 -11.75 8.36
C LEU A 229 -16.56 -11.87 7.87
N PRO A 230 -17.25 -12.98 8.21
CA PRO A 230 -18.61 -13.25 7.74
C PRO A 230 -19.64 -12.16 8.03
N ASN A 231 -19.54 -11.48 9.18
CA ASN A 231 -20.50 -10.43 9.52
C ASN A 231 -20.42 -9.22 8.59
N TYR A 232 -19.30 -9.07 7.88
CA TYR A 232 -19.14 -8.06 6.83
C TYR A 232 -19.38 -8.62 5.42
N GLY A 233 -19.81 -9.89 5.28
CA GLY A 233 -19.95 -10.55 3.97
C GLY A 233 -18.60 -10.76 3.26
N LYS A 234 -17.50 -10.85 4.02
CA LYS A 234 -16.14 -10.89 3.48
C LYS A 234 -15.49 -12.24 3.75
N ARG A 235 -15.44 -13.08 2.73
CA ARG A 235 -14.64 -14.32 2.69
C ARG A 235 -13.95 -14.44 1.36
N ARG A 236 -12.83 -13.75 1.22
CA ARG A 236 -12.13 -13.63 -0.06
C ARG A 236 -10.64 -13.42 0.12
N LEU A 237 -9.90 -13.73 -0.95
CA LEU A 237 -8.51 -13.39 -1.10
C LEU A 237 -8.23 -12.97 -2.54
N TRP A 238 -7.10 -12.33 -2.78
CA TRP A 238 -6.51 -12.23 -4.10
C TRP A 238 -5.08 -12.74 -4.06
N ARG A 239 -4.53 -13.10 -5.22
CA ARG A 239 -3.16 -13.60 -5.33
C ARG A 239 -2.16 -12.49 -4.99
N GLY A 240 -1.41 -12.66 -3.90
CA GLY A 240 -0.38 -11.71 -3.44
C GLY A 240 1.07 -12.17 -3.67
N ASP A 241 1.26 -13.44 -4.05
CA ASP A 241 2.51 -14.16 -4.38
C ASP A 241 3.74 -13.26 -4.68
N ASP A 242 4.09 -13.00 -5.94
CA ASP A 242 5.18 -12.08 -6.32
C ASP A 242 4.77 -10.59 -6.32
N LEU A 243 3.50 -10.32 -6.00
CA LEU A 243 2.81 -9.07 -6.30
C LEU A 243 3.51 -7.85 -5.71
N TRP A 244 4.02 -7.94 -4.48
CA TRP A 244 4.66 -6.80 -3.83
C TRP A 244 5.86 -6.29 -4.62
N HIS A 245 6.73 -7.18 -5.14
CA HIS A 245 7.86 -6.75 -5.97
C HIS A 245 7.38 -6.22 -7.31
N GLN A 246 6.52 -6.99 -7.99
CA GLN A 246 6.04 -6.66 -9.33
C GLN A 246 5.28 -5.34 -9.38
N ARG A 247 4.40 -5.05 -8.41
CA ARG A 247 3.65 -3.78 -8.40
C ARG A 247 4.54 -2.55 -8.28
N TRP A 248 5.65 -2.63 -7.55
CA TRP A 248 6.60 -1.53 -7.52
C TRP A 248 7.37 -1.37 -8.83
N GLU A 249 7.64 -2.46 -9.56
CA GLU A 249 8.16 -2.35 -10.93
C GLU A 249 7.14 -1.66 -11.86
N HIS A 250 5.86 -2.03 -11.76
CA HIS A 250 4.79 -1.40 -12.55
C HIS A 250 4.68 0.10 -12.25
N VAL A 251 4.88 0.53 -11.00
CA VAL A 251 4.91 1.96 -10.63
C VAL A 251 5.97 2.73 -11.44
N TYR A 252 7.10 2.11 -11.77
CA TYR A 252 8.16 2.74 -12.55
C TYR A 252 7.79 2.93 -14.03
N ASP A 253 6.98 2.00 -14.56
CA ASP A 253 6.50 2.05 -15.93
C ASP A 253 5.30 3.00 -16.08
N ILE A 254 4.31 2.86 -15.18
CA ILE A 254 3.10 3.69 -15.15
C ILE A 254 3.46 5.14 -14.84
N LYS A 255 4.42 5.40 -13.95
CA LYS A 255 4.80 6.76 -13.50
C LYS A 255 3.58 7.57 -13.04
N PRO A 256 2.82 7.10 -12.04
CA PRO A 256 1.67 7.82 -11.52
C PRO A 256 2.12 9.11 -10.82
N GLN A 257 1.18 10.04 -10.62
CA GLN A 257 1.45 11.29 -9.89
C GLN A 257 1.68 10.99 -8.41
N PHE A 258 0.85 10.12 -7.85
CA PHE A 258 0.96 9.63 -6.48
C PHE A 258 0.92 8.11 -6.45
N VAL A 259 1.50 7.53 -5.41
CA VAL A 259 1.30 6.13 -5.06
C VAL A 259 0.61 6.09 -3.70
N GLN A 260 -0.36 5.21 -3.54
CA GLN A 260 -0.99 4.94 -2.26
C GLN A 260 -0.79 3.46 -1.90
N ILE A 261 -0.01 3.23 -0.83
CA ILE A 261 0.15 1.90 -0.24
C ILE A 261 -1.12 1.55 0.52
N VAL A 262 -1.76 0.45 0.17
CA VAL A 262 -2.98 -0.06 0.78
C VAL A 262 -2.65 -1.38 1.46
N THR A 263 -2.49 -1.43 2.78
CA THR A 263 -2.72 -0.36 3.77
C THR A 263 -1.60 -0.28 4.79
N TRP A 264 -1.65 0.74 5.63
CA TRP A 264 -0.83 0.82 6.84
C TRP A 264 -1.33 -0.13 7.93
N ASN A 265 -2.65 -0.22 8.18
CA ASN A 265 -3.21 -0.87 9.38
C ASN A 265 -4.55 -1.61 9.17
N ASP A 266 -4.87 -2.05 7.96
CA ASP A 266 -6.06 -2.89 7.76
C ASP A 266 -5.74 -4.36 8.09
N PHE A 267 -5.87 -4.69 9.37
CA PHE A 267 -5.58 -6.03 9.89
C PHE A 267 -6.60 -7.07 9.42
N GLY A 268 -7.88 -6.70 9.32
CA GLY A 268 -8.95 -7.61 8.93
C GLY A 268 -8.85 -8.10 7.48
N GLU A 269 -8.18 -7.34 6.63
CA GLU A 269 -7.97 -7.71 5.22
C GLU A 269 -6.52 -8.14 4.89
N SER A 270 -5.70 -8.29 5.93
CA SER A 270 -4.35 -8.87 5.85
C SER A 270 -3.37 -8.17 4.90
N HIS A 271 -3.56 -6.88 4.64
CA HIS A 271 -2.71 -6.13 3.70
C HIS A 271 -2.06 -4.90 4.32
N TYR A 272 -2.01 -4.86 5.66
CA TYR A 272 -1.24 -3.89 6.42
C TYR A 272 0.28 -4.08 6.18
N VAL A 273 1.02 -2.98 6.16
CA VAL A 273 2.49 -2.96 6.21
C VAL A 273 3.02 -2.30 7.48
N GLY A 274 2.15 -1.68 8.28
CA GLY A 274 2.47 -1.07 9.57
C GLY A 274 2.64 -2.09 10.69
N PRO A 275 3.07 -1.65 11.88
CA PRO A 275 3.13 -2.52 13.05
C PRO A 275 1.73 -2.98 13.47
N ILE A 276 1.65 -4.21 13.97
CA ILE A 276 0.40 -4.75 14.52
C ILE A 276 0.17 -4.14 15.90
N TRP A 277 -1.02 -3.57 16.09
CA TRP A 277 -1.50 -3.12 17.37
C TRP A 277 -2.73 -3.92 17.74
N ASN A 278 -2.63 -4.78 18.76
CA ASN A 278 -3.66 -5.77 19.08
C ASN A 278 -5.06 -5.16 19.26
N GLN A 279 -5.17 -3.94 19.79
CA GLN A 279 -6.45 -3.26 20.00
C GLN A 279 -7.13 -2.82 18.69
N GLY A 280 -6.38 -2.72 17.58
CA GLY A 280 -6.91 -2.38 16.27
C GLY A 280 -7.35 -3.61 15.45
N ILE A 281 -7.07 -4.82 15.92
CA ILE A 281 -7.49 -6.05 15.26
C ILE A 281 -9.00 -6.25 15.49
N PRO A 282 -9.82 -6.44 14.44
CA PRO A 282 -11.22 -6.79 14.61
C PRO A 282 -11.39 -8.02 15.52
N ASN A 283 -12.21 -7.92 16.55
CA ASN A 283 -12.33 -8.95 17.59
C ASN A 283 -13.78 -9.32 17.95
N GLN A 284 -14.75 -8.87 17.17
CA GLN A 284 -16.17 -9.16 17.41
C GLN A 284 -16.54 -10.57 16.90
N ASP A 285 -17.53 -11.21 17.52
CA ASP A 285 -18.03 -12.51 17.06
C ASP A 285 -18.48 -12.43 15.59
N GLY A 286 -17.98 -13.33 14.73
CA GLY A 286 -18.25 -13.28 13.28
C GLY A 286 -17.49 -12.18 12.51
N ALA A 287 -16.64 -11.42 13.20
CA ALA A 287 -15.70 -10.45 12.64
C ALA A 287 -14.37 -10.46 13.41
N ASN A 288 -13.95 -11.63 13.89
CA ASN A 288 -12.71 -11.78 14.65
C ASN A 288 -11.56 -12.16 13.70
N ALA A 289 -10.58 -11.28 13.61
CA ALA A 289 -9.39 -11.43 12.78
C ALA A 289 -8.18 -12.02 13.51
N HIS A 290 -8.20 -12.10 14.84
CA HIS A 290 -7.05 -12.56 15.64
C HIS A 290 -6.50 -13.91 15.19
N TRP A 291 -7.38 -14.85 14.83
CA TRP A 291 -6.96 -16.21 14.46
C TRP A 291 -6.07 -16.27 13.20
N TYR A 292 -6.11 -15.26 12.32
CA TYR A 292 -5.21 -15.16 11.15
C TYR A 292 -4.23 -13.98 11.17
N VAL A 293 -4.37 -13.06 12.13
CA VAL A 293 -3.48 -11.89 12.26
C VAL A 293 -2.44 -12.09 13.36
N ASP A 294 -2.78 -12.79 14.43
CA ASP A 294 -1.85 -12.99 15.55
C ASP A 294 -0.60 -13.75 15.07
N ASN A 295 0.58 -13.20 15.39
CA ASN A 295 1.89 -13.71 14.97
C ASN A 295 2.13 -13.74 13.44
N MET A 296 1.41 -12.91 12.68
CA MET A 296 1.62 -12.71 11.24
C MET A 296 2.17 -11.30 10.96
N PRO A 297 3.43 -11.00 11.34
CA PRO A 297 4.01 -9.68 11.10
C PRO A 297 4.16 -9.42 9.60
N HIS A 298 3.88 -8.17 9.19
CA HIS A 298 3.99 -7.71 7.80
C HIS A 298 5.02 -6.59 7.61
N ASP A 299 5.70 -6.18 8.68
CA ASP A 299 6.65 -5.07 8.66
C ASP A 299 7.88 -5.36 7.78
N GLY A 300 8.19 -6.64 7.51
CA GLY A 300 9.23 -7.02 6.56
C GLY A 300 9.00 -6.46 5.15
N TRP A 301 7.75 -6.28 4.70
CA TRP A 301 7.45 -5.65 3.41
C TRP A 301 7.89 -4.19 3.35
N ARG A 302 8.07 -3.51 4.49
CA ARG A 302 8.62 -2.14 4.55
C ARG A 302 10.12 -2.08 4.40
N ALA A 303 10.85 -3.19 4.61
CA ALA A 303 12.31 -3.17 4.69
C ALA A 303 12.99 -2.61 3.43
N LEU A 304 12.37 -2.83 2.26
CA LEU A 304 12.85 -2.40 0.95
C LEU A 304 12.14 -1.15 0.41
N LEU A 305 11.07 -0.69 1.05
CA LEU A 305 10.34 0.51 0.61
C LEU A 305 11.22 1.75 0.42
N PRO A 306 12.24 2.03 1.26
CA PRO A 306 13.14 3.15 1.01
C PRO A 306 13.80 3.12 -0.37
N HIS A 307 14.18 1.93 -0.85
CA HIS A 307 14.81 1.76 -2.15
C HIS A 307 13.80 1.82 -3.29
N TYR A 308 12.63 1.17 -3.13
CA TYR A 308 11.55 1.23 -4.12
C TYR A 308 11.04 2.67 -4.33
N ILE A 309 10.75 3.37 -3.24
CA ILE A 309 10.22 4.74 -3.29
C ILE A 309 11.27 5.71 -3.84
N ALA A 310 12.54 5.56 -3.45
CA ALA A 310 13.61 6.38 -4.02
C ALA A 310 13.78 6.13 -5.53
N THR A 311 13.67 4.88 -5.98
CA THR A 311 13.71 4.53 -7.41
C THR A 311 12.55 5.17 -8.16
N TYR A 312 11.33 5.08 -7.64
CA TYR A 312 10.15 5.74 -8.21
C TYR A 312 10.33 7.25 -8.34
N LYS A 313 10.74 7.91 -7.26
CA LYS A 313 11.00 9.36 -7.21
C LYS A 313 12.18 9.79 -8.09
N ASN A 314 13.06 8.86 -8.45
CA ASN A 314 14.19 9.06 -9.35
C ASN A 314 13.89 8.59 -10.80
N GLY A 315 12.60 8.53 -11.18
CA GLY A 315 12.18 8.21 -12.54
C GLY A 315 12.44 6.77 -12.98
N GLY A 316 12.51 5.83 -12.03
CA GLY A 316 12.75 4.41 -12.28
C GLY A 316 14.23 3.99 -12.22
N VAL A 317 15.14 4.92 -11.91
CA VAL A 317 16.57 4.62 -11.79
C VAL A 317 16.91 4.26 -10.35
N GLU A 318 17.32 3.01 -10.12
CA GLU A 318 17.69 2.51 -8.79
C GLU A 318 18.86 3.32 -8.19
N PRO A 319 18.76 3.79 -6.94
CA PRO A 319 19.88 4.45 -6.27
C PRO A 319 20.98 3.45 -5.92
N VAL A 320 22.17 3.96 -5.59
CA VAL A 320 23.29 3.12 -5.13
C VAL A 320 22.91 2.40 -3.84
N VAL A 321 23.06 1.07 -3.83
CA VAL A 321 22.84 0.25 -2.63
C VAL A 321 24.01 0.40 -1.66
N THR A 322 23.74 0.95 -0.48
CA THR A 322 24.75 1.11 0.58
C THR A 322 24.75 -0.05 1.57
N THR A 323 23.56 -0.60 1.84
CA THR A 323 23.29 -1.66 2.83
C THR A 323 22.45 -2.74 2.18
N GLU A 324 22.89 -4.00 2.31
CA GLU A 324 22.16 -5.15 1.79
C GLU A 324 21.02 -5.53 2.70
N LYS A 325 19.90 -5.92 2.09
CA LYS A 325 18.67 -6.27 2.81
C LYS A 325 17.96 -7.43 2.12
N LEU A 326 17.15 -8.14 2.91
CA LEU A 326 16.21 -9.15 2.47
C LEU A 326 14.81 -8.78 2.95
N SER A 327 13.81 -9.01 2.11
CA SER A 327 12.39 -9.09 2.47
C SER A 327 11.86 -10.40 1.92
N TYR A 328 11.12 -11.16 2.73
CA TYR A 328 10.64 -12.49 2.34
C TYR A 328 9.30 -12.81 3.00
N TRP A 329 8.44 -13.52 2.29
CA TRP A 329 7.10 -13.87 2.76
C TRP A 329 6.63 -15.20 2.21
N TYR A 330 5.75 -15.85 2.97
CA TYR A 330 5.14 -17.14 2.62
C TYR A 330 3.93 -17.42 3.51
N ARG A 331 3.04 -18.28 3.04
CA ARG A 331 2.02 -18.89 3.91
C ARG A 331 2.65 -19.97 4.76
N LEU A 332 2.13 -20.17 5.96
CA LEU A 332 2.64 -21.19 6.89
C LEU A 332 2.26 -22.62 6.53
N TYR A 333 1.33 -22.79 5.58
CA TYR A 333 0.80 -24.07 5.16
C TYR A 333 0.49 -24.04 3.66
N PRO A 334 0.50 -25.20 2.97
CA PRO A 334 0.00 -25.31 1.61
C PRO A 334 -1.43 -24.77 1.47
N ALA A 335 -1.75 -24.10 0.37
CA ALA A 335 -3.07 -23.50 0.14
C ALA A 335 -4.20 -24.55 0.10
N ALA A 336 -3.88 -25.79 -0.28
CA ALA A 336 -4.82 -26.91 -0.25
C ALA A 336 -4.95 -27.57 1.13
N SER A 337 -4.19 -27.13 2.14
CA SER A 337 -4.22 -27.71 3.49
C SER A 337 -5.24 -26.99 4.37
N GLY A 338 -6.07 -27.78 5.05
CA GLY A 338 -7.14 -27.27 5.92
C GLY A 338 -8.43 -26.91 5.19
N ASN A 339 -9.41 -26.45 5.96
CA ASN A 339 -10.73 -26.07 5.49
C ASN A 339 -10.73 -24.57 5.12
N ALA A 340 -11.07 -24.27 3.87
CA ALA A 340 -11.18 -22.91 3.36
C ALA A 340 -12.30 -22.10 4.00
N ASN A 341 -13.24 -22.71 4.72
CA ASN A 341 -14.35 -22.05 5.41
C ASN A 341 -15.19 -21.14 4.49
N GLY A 342 -15.32 -21.51 3.21
CA GLY A 342 -16.05 -20.73 2.20
C GLY A 342 -15.27 -19.54 1.64
N VAL A 343 -13.99 -19.36 1.99
CA VAL A 343 -13.10 -18.40 1.34
C VAL A 343 -12.87 -18.81 -0.11
N VAL A 344 -13.02 -17.84 -1.01
CA VAL A 344 -12.74 -17.96 -2.43
C VAL A 344 -11.69 -16.95 -2.86
N CYS A 345 -10.96 -17.23 -3.94
CA CYS A 345 -10.16 -16.22 -4.61
C CYS A 345 -11.08 -15.33 -5.47
N ASN A 346 -10.79 -14.02 -5.44
CA ASN A 346 -11.52 -12.89 -6.02
C ASN A 346 -12.80 -12.44 -5.29
N ALA A 347 -13.25 -11.23 -5.64
CA ALA A 347 -14.53 -10.69 -5.20
C ALA A 347 -15.74 -11.35 -5.88
N PRO A 348 -16.96 -11.24 -5.31
CA PRO A 348 -18.17 -11.88 -5.84
C PRO A 348 -18.60 -11.46 -7.25
N TRP A 349 -18.15 -10.30 -7.73
CA TRP A 349 -18.42 -9.81 -9.09
C TRP A 349 -17.38 -10.26 -10.13
N GLN A 350 -16.35 -10.98 -9.70
CA GLN A 350 -15.35 -11.59 -10.57
C GLN A 350 -15.61 -13.09 -10.69
N THR A 351 -14.92 -13.75 -11.62
CA THR A 351 -14.88 -15.22 -11.64
C THR A 351 -14.16 -15.69 -10.39
N THR A 352 -14.78 -16.57 -9.59
CA THR A 352 -14.19 -17.06 -8.35
C THR A 352 -13.46 -18.38 -8.55
N TYR A 353 -12.37 -18.56 -7.80
CA TYR A 353 -11.53 -19.76 -7.84
C TYR A 353 -11.35 -20.34 -6.44
N PRO A 354 -11.15 -21.66 -6.30
CA PRO A 354 -10.64 -22.24 -5.06
C PRO A 354 -9.29 -21.59 -4.67
N PRO A 355 -9.05 -21.28 -3.39
CA PRO A 355 -7.78 -20.73 -2.92
C PRO A 355 -6.54 -21.47 -3.43
N SER A 356 -6.59 -22.81 -3.43
CA SER A 356 -5.48 -23.68 -3.88
C SER A 356 -5.18 -23.64 -5.38
N GLN A 357 -6.09 -23.09 -6.20
CA GLN A 357 -5.81 -22.84 -7.61
C GLN A 357 -5.21 -21.45 -7.84
N CYS A 358 -5.49 -20.51 -6.94
CA CYS A 358 -5.12 -19.10 -7.06
C CYS A 358 -3.78 -18.78 -6.39
N LEU A 359 -3.44 -19.48 -5.30
CA LEU A 359 -2.26 -19.22 -4.51
C LEU A 359 -1.15 -20.26 -4.76
N GLN A 360 0.08 -19.80 -4.98
CA GLN A 360 1.22 -20.69 -5.17
C GLN A 360 1.91 -21.01 -3.84
N ASP A 361 2.23 -22.28 -3.61
CA ASP A 361 2.89 -22.77 -2.39
C ASP A 361 4.41 -22.53 -2.46
N GLU A 362 4.81 -21.27 -2.36
CA GLU A 362 6.19 -20.82 -2.49
C GLU A 362 6.61 -19.82 -1.41
N ILE A 363 7.93 -19.69 -1.25
CA ILE A 363 8.59 -18.63 -0.50
C ILE A 363 9.00 -17.57 -1.51
N PHE A 364 8.43 -16.38 -1.36
CA PHE A 364 8.74 -15.22 -2.21
C PHE A 364 9.74 -14.33 -1.49
N PHE A 365 10.74 -13.82 -2.19
CA PHE A 365 11.75 -12.98 -1.56
C PHE A 365 12.43 -12.02 -2.53
N THR A 366 12.77 -10.85 -2.01
CA THR A 366 13.55 -9.84 -2.71
C THR A 366 14.82 -9.54 -1.92
N ALA A 367 15.96 -9.64 -2.61
CA ALA A 367 17.27 -9.28 -2.09
C ALA A 367 17.74 -7.96 -2.70
N LEU A 368 18.17 -7.04 -1.84
CA LEU A 368 18.81 -5.79 -2.24
C LEU A 368 20.34 -5.99 -2.22
N ILE A 369 20.92 -6.09 -3.41
CA ILE A 369 22.31 -6.51 -3.61
C ILE A 369 23.22 -5.30 -3.81
N LYS A 370 24.26 -5.20 -2.97
CA LYS A 370 25.25 -4.13 -3.05
C LYS A 370 26.33 -4.39 -4.11
N SER A 371 26.81 -5.61 -4.20
CA SER A 371 27.94 -5.97 -5.07
C SER A 371 27.87 -7.41 -5.54
N LEU A 372 28.30 -7.62 -6.79
CA LEU A 372 28.40 -8.92 -7.43
C LEU A 372 29.83 -9.49 -7.33
N PRO A 373 30.00 -10.83 -7.39
CA PRO A 373 28.94 -11.84 -7.40
C PRO A 373 28.25 -11.95 -6.03
N ALA A 374 26.97 -12.33 -6.04
CA ALA A 374 26.20 -12.64 -4.84
C ALA A 374 25.24 -13.78 -5.14
N THR A 375 25.04 -14.67 -4.17
CA THR A 375 24.11 -15.79 -4.25
C THR A 375 23.10 -15.67 -3.12
N ILE A 376 21.81 -15.77 -3.45
CA ILE A 376 20.74 -15.90 -2.47
C ILE A 376 20.52 -17.38 -2.22
N SER A 377 20.60 -17.81 -0.96
CA SER A 377 20.47 -19.21 -0.56
C SER A 377 19.23 -19.36 0.32
N VAL A 378 18.34 -20.29 -0.01
CA VAL A 378 17.08 -20.51 0.69
C VAL A 378 16.98 -21.96 1.14
N GLN A 379 16.69 -22.16 2.41
CA GLN A 379 16.60 -23.47 3.06
C GLN A 379 15.29 -23.60 3.82
N ILE A 380 14.59 -24.72 3.66
CA ILE A 380 13.37 -25.04 4.41
C ILE A 380 13.67 -26.22 5.34
N GLY A 381 13.60 -25.99 6.65
CA GLY A 381 13.91 -27.00 7.66
C GLY A 381 15.34 -27.53 7.52
N GLY A 382 15.50 -28.85 7.61
CA GLY A 382 16.79 -29.54 7.49
C GLY A 382 17.20 -29.91 6.06
N ASN A 383 16.46 -29.48 5.04
CA ASN A 383 16.72 -29.83 3.64
C ASN A 383 17.97 -29.13 3.08
N SER A 384 18.47 -29.59 1.94
CA SER A 384 19.54 -28.89 1.21
C SER A 384 19.07 -27.51 0.74
N PRO A 385 19.92 -26.47 0.82
CA PRO A 385 19.55 -25.13 0.35
C PRO A 385 19.47 -25.07 -1.18
N THR A 386 18.50 -24.30 -1.69
CA THR A 386 18.41 -23.87 -3.10
C THR A 386 19.14 -22.55 -3.26
N ASN A 387 19.87 -22.38 -4.36
CA ASN A 387 20.69 -21.19 -4.61
C ASN A 387 20.25 -20.44 -5.87
N PHE A 388 20.13 -19.13 -5.75
CA PHE A 388 19.74 -18.20 -6.80
C PHE A 388 20.87 -17.20 -7.02
N GLN A 389 21.32 -17.02 -8.26
CA GLN A 389 22.39 -16.06 -8.56
C GLN A 389 21.79 -14.67 -8.75
N ALA A 390 22.32 -13.68 -8.02
CA ALA A 390 21.99 -12.29 -8.28
C ALA A 390 22.51 -11.90 -9.67
N THR A 391 21.65 -11.27 -10.47
CA THR A 391 21.95 -10.90 -11.85
C THR A 391 22.39 -9.44 -11.97
N LYS A 392 22.04 -8.60 -10.99
CA LYS A 392 22.39 -7.19 -10.93
C LYS A 392 22.66 -6.72 -9.50
N THR A 393 23.36 -5.61 -9.36
CA THR A 393 23.26 -4.78 -8.14
C THR A 393 21.87 -4.13 -8.09
N GLY A 394 21.34 -3.89 -6.89
CA GLY A 394 19.96 -3.45 -6.72
C GLY A 394 19.01 -4.60 -6.37
N LEU A 395 17.74 -4.42 -6.67
CA LEU A 395 16.67 -5.37 -6.33
C LEU A 395 16.74 -6.65 -7.18
N ASN A 396 16.80 -7.82 -6.56
CA ASN A 396 16.68 -9.11 -7.24
C ASN A 396 15.56 -9.91 -6.56
N HIS A 397 14.56 -10.34 -7.32
CA HIS A 397 13.39 -11.05 -6.81
C HIS A 397 13.32 -12.47 -7.35
N PHE A 398 12.95 -13.41 -6.49
CA PHE A 398 12.81 -14.82 -6.80
C PHE A 398 11.77 -15.45 -5.89
N SER A 399 11.37 -16.66 -6.26
CA SER A 399 10.54 -17.53 -5.45
C SER A 399 11.13 -18.95 -5.37
N GLN A 400 10.77 -19.68 -4.31
CA GLN A 400 11.09 -21.09 -4.14
C GLN A 400 9.84 -21.89 -3.75
N PRO A 401 9.43 -22.89 -4.54
CA PRO A 401 8.35 -23.80 -4.15
C PRO A 401 8.64 -24.55 -2.86
N PHE A 402 7.61 -24.77 -2.04
CA PHE A 402 7.70 -25.60 -0.83
C PHE A 402 8.12 -27.03 -1.19
N ASN A 403 7.60 -27.59 -2.29
CA ASN A 403 7.89 -28.95 -2.76
C ASN A 403 7.75 -30.02 -1.65
N GLY A 404 6.76 -29.85 -0.78
CA GLY A 404 6.51 -30.75 0.36
C GLY A 404 7.50 -30.60 1.53
N GLN A 405 8.47 -29.68 1.45
CA GLN A 405 9.38 -29.39 2.54
C GLN A 405 8.68 -28.63 3.66
N THR A 406 9.07 -28.92 4.90
CA THR A 406 8.54 -28.28 6.12
C THR A 406 9.69 -27.90 7.04
N GLY A 407 9.41 -27.02 8.00
CA GLY A 407 10.38 -26.48 8.95
C GLY A 407 10.69 -25.01 8.73
N ALA A 408 11.56 -24.46 9.59
CA ALA A 408 11.93 -23.04 9.57
C ALA A 408 12.58 -22.65 8.25
N VAL A 409 12.22 -21.48 7.72
CA VAL A 409 12.80 -20.94 6.48
C VAL A 409 14.02 -20.11 6.81
N THR A 410 15.17 -20.42 6.24
CA THR A 410 16.38 -19.59 6.34
C THR A 410 16.76 -19.06 4.97
N ILE A 411 16.96 -17.75 4.86
CA ILE A 411 17.34 -17.07 3.62
C ILE A 411 18.62 -16.28 3.88
N LYS A 412 19.58 -16.39 2.97
CA LYS A 412 20.91 -15.77 3.09
C LYS A 412 21.32 -15.07 1.82
N ILE A 413 21.97 -13.92 1.95
CA ILE A 413 22.85 -13.39 0.89
C ILE A 413 24.25 -13.89 1.21
N VAL A 414 24.86 -14.62 0.27
CA VAL A 414 26.19 -15.21 0.40
C VAL A 414 27.11 -14.59 -0.64
N ARG A 415 28.31 -14.19 -0.22
CA ARG A 415 29.36 -13.63 -1.07
C ARG A 415 30.70 -14.25 -0.70
N ASN A 416 31.40 -14.80 -1.68
CA ASN A 416 32.72 -15.43 -1.49
C ASN A 416 32.73 -16.49 -0.37
N GLY A 417 31.64 -17.26 -0.23
CA GLY A 417 31.47 -18.26 0.81
C GLY A 417 31.10 -17.72 2.20
N ALA A 418 31.06 -16.40 2.39
CA ALA A 418 30.64 -15.76 3.64
C ALA A 418 29.18 -15.28 3.58
N VAL A 419 28.48 -15.36 4.71
CA VAL A 419 27.12 -14.84 4.85
C VAL A 419 27.19 -13.32 5.05
N ALA A 420 26.60 -12.57 4.13
CA ALA A 420 26.50 -11.11 4.21
C ALA A 420 25.22 -10.66 4.95
N VAL A 421 24.10 -11.35 4.70
CA VAL A 421 22.82 -11.13 5.39
C VAL A 421 22.18 -12.49 5.62
N GLN A 422 21.51 -12.68 6.77
CA GLN A 422 20.72 -13.87 7.05
C GLN A 422 19.44 -13.50 7.78
N GLY A 423 18.31 -14.05 7.31
CA GLY A 423 17.04 -14.06 8.02
C GLY A 423 16.57 -15.49 8.28
N THR A 424 15.89 -15.69 9.40
CA THR A 424 15.22 -16.95 9.71
C THR A 424 13.76 -16.64 10.04
N GLY A 425 12.85 -17.24 9.29
CA GLY A 425 11.41 -17.17 9.54
C GLY A 425 10.89 -18.40 10.28
N ILE A 426 9.58 -18.40 10.55
CA ILE A 426 8.91 -19.50 11.26
C ILE A 426 8.66 -20.71 10.35
N ALA A 427 8.29 -21.83 10.95
CA ALA A 427 8.16 -23.09 10.25
C ALA A 427 6.98 -23.12 9.26
N ILE A 428 7.24 -23.61 8.05
CA ILE A 428 6.19 -24.14 7.17
C ILE A 428 5.77 -25.50 7.73
N LEU A 429 4.47 -25.74 7.85
CA LEU A 429 3.89 -26.97 8.39
C LEU A 429 3.02 -27.65 7.33
N LEU A 430 2.71 -28.94 7.52
CA LEU A 430 1.89 -29.72 6.58
C LEU A 430 0.43 -29.25 6.52
N GLY A 431 -0.06 -28.60 7.58
CA GLY A 431 -1.41 -28.07 7.66
C GLY A 431 -1.67 -27.33 8.97
N PRO A 432 -2.76 -26.54 9.03
CA PRO A 432 -3.12 -25.74 10.19
C PRO A 432 -3.51 -26.63 11.39
N PRO A 433 -3.04 -26.34 12.62
CA PRO A 433 -3.32 -27.17 13.81
C PRO A 433 -4.80 -27.31 14.16
N ASP A 434 -5.59 -26.27 13.90
CA ASP A 434 -7.04 -26.22 14.14
C ASP A 434 -7.86 -26.69 12.92
N GLY A 435 -7.19 -27.10 11.84
CA GLY A 435 -7.81 -27.51 10.59
C GLY A 435 -8.38 -26.36 9.75
N ARG A 436 -8.26 -25.09 10.17
CA ARG A 436 -8.76 -23.93 9.41
C ARG A 436 -7.65 -23.32 8.55
N ALA A 437 -7.90 -23.16 7.26
CA ALA A 437 -6.91 -22.60 6.35
C ALA A 437 -6.72 -21.10 6.62
N ASN A 438 -5.54 -20.73 7.11
CA ASN A 438 -5.08 -19.34 7.19
C ASN A 438 -4.31 -19.00 5.91
N TYR A 439 -4.86 -18.11 5.08
CA TYR A 439 -4.23 -17.64 3.85
C TYR A 439 -3.46 -16.33 4.01
N ASN A 440 -3.31 -15.83 5.24
CA ASN A 440 -2.42 -14.71 5.52
C ASN A 440 -0.94 -15.13 5.33
N ALA A 441 -0.09 -14.15 5.03
CA ALA A 441 1.34 -14.38 4.85
C ALA A 441 2.11 -14.04 6.13
N TRP A 442 3.12 -14.83 6.46
CA TRP A 442 4.14 -14.43 7.43
C TRP A 442 5.25 -13.71 6.68
N VAL A 443 5.68 -12.55 7.17
CA VAL A 443 6.66 -11.70 6.48
C VAL A 443 7.85 -11.44 7.38
N GLY A 444 9.05 -11.69 6.85
CA GLY A 444 10.32 -11.43 7.50
C GLY A 444 11.19 -10.48 6.69
N SER A 445 12.17 -9.90 7.36
CA SER A 445 13.25 -9.15 6.72
C SER A 445 14.56 -9.30 7.48
N ALA A 446 15.67 -9.01 6.81
CA ALA A 446 17.00 -8.99 7.40
C ALA A 446 17.86 -7.89 6.74
N SER A 447 18.86 -7.39 7.46
CA SER A 447 19.80 -6.38 6.97
C SER A 447 21.22 -6.76 7.39
N ALA A 448 22.20 -6.36 6.58
CA ALA A 448 23.62 -6.46 6.90
C ALA A 448 24.03 -5.60 8.10
#